data_AF-A0A6S7LTM2-F1
#
_entry.id   AF-A0A6S7LTM2-F1
#
_cell.length_a   1.000
_cell.length_b   1.000
_cell.length_c   1.000
_cell.angle_alpha   90.00
_cell.angle_beta   90.00
_cell.angle_gamma   90.00
#
_symmetry.space_group_name_H-M   'P 1'
#
loop_
_entity.id
_entity.type
_entity.pdbx_description
1 polymer ?
#
loop_
_entity_poly.entity_id
_entity_poly.type
_entity_poly.pdbx_seq_one_letter_code
_entity_poly.pdbx_strand_id
1 'polypeptide(L)'
;HLELKLGKTKLDLEFLKSCKRHSVIPRFLWFKVANRRLRNSSAYRQCQNKLLKDEIIAKHARSRVLSSQVTVAHSNLASHVSSIDFIHLKSVSDRENTKKLSQHQRIQDRKLFRLCSEAKNDSSIDPNSV
;
A
#
# COMPACT_ATOMS: atom_id res chain seq x y z
N HIS A 1 9.60 15.49 4.91
CA HIS A 1 9.52 14.10 5.45
C HIS A 1 8.07 13.61 5.66
N LEU A 2 7.16 14.42 6.24
CA LEU A 2 5.76 14.05 6.44
C LEU A 2 4.99 13.82 5.13
N GLU A 3 5.16 14.70 4.14
CA GLU A 3 4.53 14.56 2.81
C GLU A 3 4.95 13.26 2.11
N LEU A 4 6.23 12.92 2.16
CA LEU A 4 6.72 11.65 1.62
C LEU A 4 6.06 10.44 2.31
N LYS A 5 5.91 10.48 3.64
CA LYS A 5 5.22 9.43 4.40
C LYS A 5 3.75 9.33 4.01
N LEU A 6 3.07 10.46 3.84
CA LEU A 6 1.68 10.51 3.37
C LEU A 6 1.57 9.90 1.98
N GLY A 7 2.42 10.33 1.04
CA GLY A 7 2.48 9.79 -0.32
C GLY A 7 2.69 8.28 -0.33
N LYS A 8 3.70 7.76 0.38
CA LYS A 8 3.93 6.31 0.51
C LYS A 8 2.73 5.57 1.07
N THR A 9 2.07 6.13 2.08
CA THR A 9 0.88 5.53 2.70
C THR A 9 -0.29 5.47 1.71
N LYS A 10 -0.48 6.50 0.89
CA LYS A 10 -1.49 6.51 -0.19
C LYS A 10 -1.20 5.44 -1.24
N LEU A 11 0.06 5.32 -1.67
CA LEU A 11 0.47 4.30 -2.63
C LEU A 11 0.27 2.88 -2.05
N ASP A 12 0.70 2.63 -0.80
CA ASP A 12 0.45 1.36 -0.11
C ASP A 12 -1.05 1.01 -0.07
N LEU A 13 -1.90 2.00 0.20
CA LEU A 13 -3.34 1.82 0.24
C LEU A 13 -3.92 1.47 -1.14
N GLU A 14 -3.47 2.12 -2.21
CA GLU A 14 -3.88 1.77 -3.59
C GLU A 14 -3.38 0.38 -4.00
N PHE A 15 -2.17 0.00 -3.60
CA PHE A 15 -1.69 -1.37 -3.77
C PHE A 15 -2.60 -2.40 -3.09
N LEU A 16 -2.98 -2.18 -1.82
CA LEU A 16 -3.84 -3.12 -1.08
C LEU A 16 -5.25 -3.20 -1.65
N LYS A 17 -5.82 -2.07 -2.07
CA LYS A 17 -7.10 -2.04 -2.80
C LYS A 17 -7.01 -2.82 -4.11
N SER A 18 -5.91 -2.69 -4.83
CA SER A 18 -5.67 -3.44 -6.06
C SER A 18 -5.57 -4.94 -5.78
N CYS A 19 -4.85 -5.34 -4.73
CA CYS A 19 -4.81 -6.73 -4.30
C CYS A 19 -6.21 -7.29 -4.00
N LYS A 20 -7.03 -6.53 -3.28
CA LYS A 20 -8.42 -6.89 -2.99
C LYS A 20 -9.27 -7.02 -4.27
N ARG A 21 -9.11 -6.11 -5.23
CA ARG A 21 -9.84 -6.11 -6.51
C ARG A 21 -9.50 -7.32 -7.37
N HIS A 22 -8.24 -7.74 -7.36
CA HIS A 22 -7.75 -8.90 -8.11
C HIS A 22 -7.84 -10.21 -7.30
N SER A 23 -8.45 -10.20 -6.11
CA SER A 23 -8.55 -11.36 -5.22
C SER A 23 -7.20 -12.02 -4.91
N VAL A 24 -6.12 -11.24 -4.88
CA VAL A 24 -4.77 -11.70 -4.54
C VAL A 24 -4.41 -11.26 -3.12
N ILE A 25 -3.73 -12.14 -2.37
CA ILE A 25 -3.30 -11.85 -1.00
C ILE A 25 -1.78 -11.57 -0.97
N PRO A 26 -1.35 -10.37 -0.55
CA PRO A 26 0.07 -10.08 -0.36
C PRO A 26 0.77 -11.07 0.58
N ARG A 27 2.01 -11.44 0.25
CA ARG A 27 2.78 -12.43 1.01
C ARG A 27 3.01 -12.07 2.48
N PHE A 28 3.05 -10.78 2.83
CA PHE A 28 3.23 -10.37 4.23
C PHE A 28 1.98 -10.60 5.09
N LEU A 29 0.81 -10.81 4.48
CA LEU A 29 -0.41 -11.25 5.16
C LEU A 29 -0.50 -12.77 5.27
N TRP A 30 0.53 -13.50 4.80
CA TRP A 30 0.57 -14.95 4.95
C TRP A 30 1.17 -15.29 6.31
N PHE A 31 0.35 -15.90 7.16
CA PHE A 31 0.81 -16.42 8.43
C PHE A 31 1.17 -17.90 8.30
N LYS A 32 2.17 -18.34 9.08
CA LYS A 32 2.63 -19.73 9.05
C LYS A 32 1.53 -20.63 9.64
N VAL A 33 1.27 -21.74 8.96
CA VAL A 33 0.37 -22.80 9.43
C VAL A 33 1.14 -24.11 9.50
N ALA A 34 0.83 -24.93 10.50
CA ALA A 34 1.52 -26.20 10.74
C ALA A 34 1.34 -27.21 9.59
N ASN A 35 0.21 -27.17 8.89
CA ASN A 35 -0.11 -28.10 7.81
C ASN A 35 -0.46 -27.35 6.51
N ARG A 36 0.11 -27.79 5.38
CA ARG A 36 -0.18 -27.25 4.04
C ARG A 36 -1.66 -27.35 3.67
N ARG A 37 -2.38 -28.37 4.14
CA ARG A 37 -3.84 -28.52 3.91
C ARG A 37 -4.64 -27.36 4.54
N LEU A 38 -4.22 -26.85 5.70
CA LEU A 38 -4.87 -25.70 6.33
C LEU A 38 -4.73 -24.44 5.49
N ARG A 39 -3.63 -24.29 4.76
CA ARG A 39 -3.39 -23.15 3.87
C ARG A 39 -4.39 -23.08 2.71
N ASN A 40 -4.90 -24.23 2.29
CA ASN A 40 -5.91 -24.32 1.23
C ASN A 40 -7.34 -24.25 1.78
N SER A 41 -7.52 -24.26 3.10
CA SER A 41 -8.84 -24.22 3.73
C SER A 41 -9.56 -22.89 3.50
N SER A 42 -10.88 -22.94 3.50
CA SER A 42 -11.74 -21.75 3.45
C SER A 42 -11.48 -20.83 4.64
N ALA A 43 -11.30 -21.38 5.85
CA ALA A 43 -11.03 -20.63 7.07
C ALA A 43 -9.74 -19.80 6.95
N TYR A 44 -8.66 -20.38 6.41
CA TYR A 44 -7.41 -19.66 6.19
C TYR A 44 -7.59 -18.51 5.20
N ARG A 45 -8.25 -18.76 4.05
CA ARG A 45 -8.55 -17.72 3.06
C ARG A 45 -9.43 -16.61 3.62
N GLN A 46 -10.44 -16.94 4.44
CA GLN A 46 -11.30 -15.96 5.10
C GLN A 46 -10.50 -15.09 6.07
N CYS A 47 -9.62 -15.70 6.87
CA CYS A 47 -8.74 -14.98 7.77
C CYS A 47 -7.83 -14.01 7.02
N GLN A 48 -7.18 -14.46 5.93
CA GLN A 48 -6.35 -13.59 5.09
C GLN A 48 -7.13 -12.42 4.47
N ASN A 49 -8.35 -12.66 4.01
CA ASN A 49 -9.23 -11.61 3.50
C ASN A 49 -9.63 -10.61 4.58
N LYS A 50 -9.87 -11.09 5.81
CA LYS A 50 -10.13 -10.22 6.97
C LYS A 50 -8.91 -9.34 7.26
N LEU A 51 -7.73 -9.95 7.37
CA LEU A 51 -6.46 -9.21 7.57
C LEU A 51 -6.22 -8.15 6.49
N LEU A 52 -6.51 -8.46 5.22
CA LEU A 52 -6.39 -7.49 4.13
C LEU A 52 -7.36 -6.32 4.30
N LYS A 53 -8.60 -6.58 4.71
CA LYS A 53 -9.59 -5.51 4.99
C LYS A 53 -9.13 -4.64 6.16
N ASP A 54 -8.67 -5.27 7.23
CA ASP A 54 -8.22 -4.57 8.45
C ASP A 54 -6.99 -3.70 8.14
N GLU A 55 -6.04 -4.20 7.34
CA GLU A 55 -4.87 -3.43 6.91
C GLU A 55 -5.27 -2.22 6.03
N ILE A 56 -6.24 -2.38 5.12
CA ILE A 56 -6.77 -1.26 4.32
C ILE A 56 -7.36 -0.19 5.24
N ILE A 57 -8.16 -0.59 6.24
CA ILE A 57 -8.77 0.32 7.22
C ILE A 57 -7.68 1.06 8.01
N ALA A 58 -6.69 0.32 8.53
CA ALA A 58 -5.58 0.88 9.30
C ALA A 58 -4.76 1.88 8.47
N LYS A 59 -4.43 1.55 7.21
CA LYS A 59 -3.72 2.45 6.28
C LYS A 59 -4.55 3.68 5.94
N HIS A 60 -5.87 3.54 5.81
CA HIS A 60 -6.77 4.65 5.56
C HIS A 60 -6.80 5.63 6.75
N ALA A 61 -6.94 5.12 7.98
CA ALA A 61 -6.87 5.91 9.19
C ALA A 61 -5.52 6.64 9.30
N ARG A 62 -4.41 5.94 9.05
CA ARG A 62 -3.07 6.53 9.05
C ARG A 62 -2.90 7.63 8.00
N SER A 63 -3.46 7.44 6.80
CA SER A 63 -3.45 8.46 5.74
C SER A 63 -4.16 9.74 6.19
N ARG A 64 -5.32 9.62 6.86
CA ARG A 64 -6.04 10.78 7.42
C ARG A 64 -5.20 11.54 8.45
N VAL A 65 -4.59 10.82 9.40
CA VAL A 65 -3.72 11.43 10.42
C VAL A 65 -2.55 12.15 9.78
N LEU A 66 -1.83 11.50 8.86
CA LEU A 66 -0.70 12.12 8.15
C LEU A 66 -1.13 13.33 7.31
N SER A 67 -2.32 13.28 6.69
CA SER A 67 -2.85 14.42 5.94
C SER A 67 -3.08 15.62 6.84
N SER A 68 -3.68 15.42 8.02
CA SER A 68 -3.86 16.49 9.01
C SER A 68 -2.53 17.06 9.48
N GLN A 69 -1.54 16.21 9.77
CA GLN A 69 -0.20 16.65 10.17
C GLN A 69 0.50 17.48 9.08
N VAL A 70 0.36 17.09 7.81
CA VAL A 70 0.90 17.86 6.67
C VAL A 70 0.23 19.23 6.59
N THR A 71 -1.11 19.28 6.71
CA THR A 71 -1.85 20.55 6.70
C THR A 71 -1.40 21.49 7.83
N VAL A 72 -1.26 20.97 9.06
CA VAL A 72 -0.77 21.76 10.20
C VAL A 72 0.65 22.25 9.96
N ALA A 73 1.55 21.38 9.50
CA ALA A 73 2.94 21.76 9.20
C ALA A 73 3.02 22.84 8.11
N HIS A 74 2.18 22.76 7.09
CA HIS A 74 2.11 23.78 6.03
C HIS A 74 1.58 25.11 6.54
N SER A 75 0.53 25.11 7.35
CA SER A 75 0.00 26.34 7.96
C SER A 75 1.02 26.98 8.88
N ASN A 76 1.74 26.17 9.66
CA ASN A 76 2.81 26.65 10.52
C ASN A 76 3.95 27.25 9.69
N LEU A 77 4.38 26.60 8.62
CA LEU A 77 5.42 27.16 7.76
C LEU A 77 4.97 28.47 7.11
N ALA A 78 3.77 28.49 6.52
CA ALA A 78 3.22 29.65 5.82
C ALA A 78 3.02 30.88 6.71
N SER A 79 2.88 30.72 8.03
CA SER A 79 2.82 31.85 8.97
C SER A 79 4.17 32.46 9.32
N HIS A 80 5.28 31.78 8.98
CA HIS A 80 6.64 32.21 9.33
C HIS A 80 7.48 32.65 8.11
N VAL A 81 6.97 32.46 6.89
CA VAL A 81 7.69 32.79 5.66
C VAL A 81 6.81 33.59 4.71
N SER A 82 7.43 34.30 3.77
CA SER A 82 6.66 34.97 2.71
C SER A 82 5.97 33.93 1.82
N SER A 83 4.87 34.33 1.16
CA SER A 83 4.16 33.46 0.23
C SER A 83 5.06 32.93 -0.89
N ILE A 84 6.02 33.73 -1.36
CA ILE A 84 6.97 33.35 -2.41
C ILE A 84 7.92 32.26 -1.89
N ASP A 85 8.48 32.46 -0.70
CA ASP A 85 9.37 31.47 -0.07
C ASP A 85 8.62 30.17 0.21
N PHE A 86 7.39 30.26 0.71
CA PHE A 86 6.55 29.08 0.93
C PHE A 86 6.37 28.26 -0.34
N ILE A 87 6.00 28.91 -1.45
CA ILE A 87 5.82 28.25 -2.74
C ILE A 87 7.13 27.60 -3.21
N HIS A 88 8.24 28.33 -3.09
CA HIS A 88 9.55 27.82 -3.48
C HIS A 88 9.93 26.57 -2.66
N LEU A 89 9.89 26.66 -1.32
CA LEU A 89 10.20 25.56 -0.41
C LEU A 89 9.32 24.34 -0.66
N LYS A 90 8.02 24.55 -0.85
CA LYS A 90 7.08 23.48 -1.19
C LYS A 90 7.46 22.82 -2.51
N SER A 91 7.74 23.60 -3.56
CA SER A 91 8.11 23.06 -4.87
C SER A 91 9.39 22.21 -4.83
N VAL A 92 10.38 22.62 -4.02
CA VAL A 92 11.62 21.86 -3.81
C VAL A 92 11.31 20.53 -3.13
N SER A 93 10.49 20.55 -2.07
CA SER A 93 10.07 19.33 -1.39
C SER A 93 9.28 18.39 -2.30
N ASP A 94 8.32 18.93 -3.06
CA ASP A 94 7.49 18.17 -3.99
C ASP A 94 8.32 17.49 -5.07
N ARG A 95 9.34 18.17 -5.61
CA ARG A 95 10.23 17.60 -6.62
C ARG A 95 11.02 16.41 -6.09
N GLU A 96 11.55 16.49 -4.88
CA GLU A 96 12.25 15.37 -4.25
C GLU A 96 11.30 14.22 -3.92
N ASN A 97 10.13 14.54 -3.37
CA ASN A 97 9.11 13.58 -2.99
C ASN A 97 8.61 12.82 -4.22
N THR A 98 8.37 13.51 -5.33
CA THR A 98 7.89 12.91 -6.60
C THR A 98 8.82 11.79 -7.06
N LYS A 99 10.14 12.02 -7.10
CA LYS A 99 11.11 10.99 -7.51
C LYS A 99 11.03 9.74 -6.63
N LYS A 100 11.00 9.93 -5.31
CA LYS A 100 10.93 8.83 -4.32
C LYS A 100 9.59 8.08 -4.42
N LEU A 101 8.49 8.79 -4.65
CA LEU A 101 7.16 8.21 -4.79
C LEU A 101 7.02 7.43 -6.10
N SER A 102 7.55 7.93 -7.22
CA SER A 102 7.56 7.18 -8.49
C SER A 102 8.34 5.88 -8.38
N GLN A 103 9.47 5.87 -7.66
CA GLN A 103 10.21 4.64 -7.41
C GLN A 103 9.39 3.66 -6.55
N HIS A 104 8.75 4.15 -5.49
CA HIS A 104 7.89 3.33 -4.63
C HIS A 104 6.72 2.72 -5.39
N GLN A 105 6.07 3.50 -6.26
CA GLN A 105 4.98 3.05 -7.14
C GLN A 105 5.46 1.91 -8.04
N ARG A 106 6.59 2.09 -8.75
CA ARG A 106 7.15 1.04 -9.62
C ARG A 106 7.42 -0.26 -8.87
N ILE A 107 7.86 -0.18 -7.60
CA ILE A 107 8.08 -1.37 -6.77
C ILE A 107 6.75 -2.06 -6.45
N GLN A 108 5.70 -1.30 -6.12
CA GLN A 108 4.38 -1.84 -5.86
C GLN A 108 3.72 -2.46 -7.10
N ASP A 109 3.85 -1.81 -8.26
CA ASP A 109 3.35 -2.33 -9.53
C ASP A 109 4.01 -3.67 -9.86
N ARG A 110 5.34 -3.77 -9.69
CA ARG A 110 6.07 -5.04 -9.86
C ARG A 110 5.60 -6.11 -8.88
N LYS A 111 5.34 -5.75 -7.62
CA LYS A 111 4.80 -6.69 -6.61
C LYS A 111 3.41 -7.18 -7.01
N LEU A 112 2.53 -6.28 -7.43
CA LEU A 112 1.17 -6.61 -7.85
C LEU A 112 1.19 -7.52 -9.08
N PHE A 113 1.99 -7.17 -10.09
CA PHE A 113 2.17 -7.99 -11.29
C PHE A 113 2.58 -9.43 -10.95
N ARG A 114 3.60 -9.60 -10.09
CA ARG A 114 4.04 -10.93 -9.64
C ARG A 114 2.94 -11.70 -8.94
N LEU A 115 2.21 -11.06 -8.02
CA LEU A 115 1.10 -11.71 -7.30
C LEU A 115 -0.01 -12.17 -8.25
N CYS A 116 -0.35 -11.34 -9.24
CA CYS A 116 -1.36 -11.70 -10.25
C CYS A 116 -0.89 -12.85 -11.15
N SER A 117 0.39 -12.87 -11.55
CA SER A 117 0.94 -13.97 -12.36
C SER A 117 1.00 -15.29 -11.58
N GLU A 118 1.40 -15.25 -10.31
CA GLU A 118 1.39 -16.43 -9.42
C GLU A 118 -0.02 -17.00 -9.25
N ALA A 119 -1.01 -16.14 -9.05
CA ALA A 119 -2.41 -16.57 -8.91
C ALA A 119 -2.97 -17.25 -10.18
N LYS A 120 -2.53 -16.83 -11.38
CA LYS A 120 -2.93 -17.47 -12.65
C LYS A 120 -2.34 -18.87 -12.79
N ASN A 121 -1.09 -19.07 -12.39
CA ASN A 121 -0.42 -20.37 -12.47
C ASN A 121 -1.03 -21.39 -11.50
N ASP A 122 -1.47 -20.96 -10.32
CA ASP A 122 -2.16 -21.83 -9.36
C ASP A 122 -3.56 -22.27 -9.86
N SER A 123 -4.18 -21.50 -10.76
CA SER A 123 -5.47 -21.85 -11.37
C SER A 123 -5.38 -22.77 -12.60
N SER A 124 -4.18 -23.02 -13.14
CA SER A 124 -3.97 -23.90 -14.31
C SER A 124 -3.52 -25.33 -13.95
N ILE A 125 -3.52 -25.71 -12.67
CA ILE A 125 -3.23 -27.08 -12.24
C ILE A 125 -4.54 -27.87 -12.26
N ASP A 126 -4.67 -28.73 -13.28
CA ASP A 126 -5.79 -29.65 -13.50
C ASP A 126 -5.99 -30.60 -12.29
N PRO A 127 -7.19 -30.64 -11.68
CA PRO A 127 -7.45 -31.50 -10.52
C PRO A 127 -7.44 -33.02 -10.82
N ASN A 128 -7.24 -33.44 -12.07
CA ASN A 128 -7.19 -34.87 -12.45
C ASN A 128 -5.77 -35.45 -12.63
N SER A 129 -4.75 -34.86 -11.99
CA SER A 129 -3.38 -35.38 -12.03
C SER A 129 -2.87 -35.91 -10.68
N VAL A 130 -3.58 -36.90 -10.09
CA VAL A 130 -3.06 -38.05 -9.30
C VAL A 130 -4.19 -39.06 -9.19
#